data_AF-A0A4Q3V3W7-F1
#
_entry.id   AF-A0A4Q3V3W7-F1
#
_cell.length_a   1.000
_cell.length_b   1.000
_cell.length_c   1.000
_cell.angle_alpha   90.00
_cell.angle_beta   90.00
_cell.angle_gamma   90.00
#
_symmetry.space_group_name_H-M   'P 1'
#
loop_
_entity.id
_entity.type
_entity.pdbx_description
1 polymer ?
#
loop_
_entity_poly.entity_id
_entity_poly.type
_entity_poly.pdbx_seq_one_letter_code
_entity_poly.pdbx_strand_id
1 'polypeptide(L)'
;MDEVRRQRRMWWLNLIGDFGNLQRQRECWTDPERYDTYVTLTVSYRDDLGLSAENGGLEGELELGTISPAEFAITIRFHELVLAYEEPNGDFKDHATILADPHWQEVVRAAQMA
;
A
#
# COMPACT_ATOMS: atom_id res chain seq x y z
N MET A 1 19.35 15.06 2.09
CA MET A 1 18.34 14.30 1.34
C MET A 1 17.68 15.29 0.40
N ASP A 2 17.81 15.10 -0.90
CA ASP A 2 17.35 16.09 -1.88
C ASP A 2 15.81 16.07 -1.97
N GLU A 3 15.21 17.19 -2.37
CA GLU A 3 13.76 17.46 -2.27
C GLU A 3 12.89 16.35 -2.87
N VAL A 4 13.31 15.78 -4.00
CA VAL A 4 12.62 14.66 -4.67
C VAL A 4 12.51 13.43 -3.77
N ARG A 5 13.60 13.08 -3.06
CA ARG A 5 13.60 11.94 -2.14
C ARG A 5 12.68 12.18 -0.94
N ARG A 6 12.65 13.41 -0.44
CA ARG A 6 11.74 13.82 0.64
C ARG A 6 10.28 13.69 0.21
N GLN A 7 9.93 14.18 -0.98
CA GLN A 7 8.57 14.09 -1.52
C GLN A 7 8.14 12.63 -1.72
N ARG A 8 8.99 11.81 -2.33
CA ARG A 8 8.71 10.38 -2.51
C ARG A 8 8.50 9.65 -1.18
N ARG A 9 9.34 9.93 -0.18
CA ARG A 9 9.19 9.37 1.17
C ARG A 9 7.89 9.79 1.84
N MET A 10 7.51 11.06 1.73
CA MET A 10 6.22 11.53 2.25
C MET A 10 5.04 10.86 1.55
N TRP A 11 5.13 10.67 0.23
CA TRP A 11 4.10 9.96 -0.52
C TRP A 11 3.96 8.50 -0.09
N TRP A 12 5.09 7.81 0.07
CA TRP A 12 5.12 6.45 0.59
C TRP A 12 4.45 6.31 1.97
N LEU A 13 4.79 7.20 2.91
CA LEU A 13 4.16 7.21 4.24
C LEU A 13 2.66 7.52 4.17
N ASN A 14 2.24 8.44 3.31
CA ASN A 14 0.82 8.74 3.11
C ASN A 14 0.06 7.54 2.56
N LEU A 15 0.63 6.81 1.61
CA LEU A 15 0.02 5.60 1.06
C LEU A 15 -0.14 4.52 2.13
N ILE A 16 0.89 4.27 2.96
CA ILE A 16 0.77 3.37 4.11
C ILE A 16 -0.38 3.81 5.03
N GLY A 17 -0.49 5.11 5.31
CA GLY A 17 -1.61 5.66 6.07
C GLY A 17 -2.98 5.42 5.42
N ASP A 18 -3.08 5.54 4.10
CA ASP A 18 -4.31 5.27 3.35
C ASP A 18 -4.68 3.77 3.34
N PHE A 19 -3.69 2.86 3.28
CA PHE A 19 -3.91 1.42 3.50
C PHE A 19 -4.39 1.12 4.92
N GLY A 20 -3.92 1.87 5.93
CA GLY A 20 -4.36 1.71 7.32
C GLY A 20 -5.74 2.30 7.62
N ASN A 21 -6.29 3.15 6.74
CA ASN A 21 -7.53 3.87 6.99
C ASN A 21 -8.75 3.18 6.37
N LEU A 22 -9.21 2.10 7.00
CA LEU A 22 -10.36 1.32 6.55
C LEU A 22 -11.65 2.14 6.46
N GLN A 23 -11.82 3.15 7.32
CA GLN A 23 -12.99 4.02 7.27
C GLN A 23 -13.00 4.84 5.97
N ARG A 24 -11.87 5.45 5.62
CA ARG A 24 -11.73 6.19 4.36
C ARG A 24 -11.91 5.27 3.15
N GLN A 25 -11.35 4.06 3.20
CA GLN A 25 -11.54 3.08 2.12
C GLN A 25 -13.03 2.77 1.90
N ARG A 26 -13.80 2.55 2.98
CA ARG A 26 -15.26 2.34 2.89
C ARG A 26 -15.99 3.53 2.30
N GLU A 27 -15.62 4.74 2.70
CA GLU A 27 -16.26 5.97 2.21
C GLU A 27 -15.95 6.23 0.73
N CYS A 28 -14.71 6.01 0.31
CA CYS A 28 -14.29 6.32 -1.06
C CYS A 28 -14.60 5.20 -2.06
N TRP A 29 -14.37 3.93 -1.70
CA TRP A 29 -14.36 2.85 -2.70
C TRP A 29 -15.76 2.48 -3.16
N THR A 30 -16.77 2.63 -2.30
CA THR A 30 -18.16 2.33 -2.68
C THR A 30 -18.87 3.51 -3.35
N ASP A 31 -18.22 4.67 -3.44
CA ASP A 31 -18.76 5.86 -4.09
C ASP A 31 -18.30 5.89 -5.57
N PRO A 32 -19.22 5.73 -6.54
CA PRO A 32 -18.86 5.70 -7.96
C PRO A 32 -18.37 7.05 -8.50
N GLU A 33 -18.56 8.15 -7.77
CA GLU A 33 -18.04 9.47 -8.16
C GLU A 33 -16.60 9.74 -7.64
N ARG A 34 -16.06 8.84 -6.80
CA ARG A 34 -14.70 8.93 -6.26
C ARG A 34 -13.72 8.15 -7.13
N TYR A 35 -12.55 8.74 -7.34
CA TYR A 35 -11.44 8.09 -8.04
C TYR A 35 -10.59 7.20 -7.11
N ASP A 36 -10.57 7.52 -5.81
CA ASP A 36 -9.86 6.77 -4.77
C ASP A 36 -10.52 5.39 -4.60
N THR A 37 -9.96 4.38 -5.25
CA THR A 37 -10.42 2.98 -5.25
C THR A 37 -9.32 2.03 -4.79
N TYR A 38 -9.66 0.75 -4.61
CA TYR A 38 -8.69 -0.31 -4.37
C TYR A 38 -7.54 -0.27 -5.41
N VAL A 39 -7.89 -0.20 -6.69
CA VAL A 39 -6.91 -0.22 -7.80
C VAL A 39 -5.96 0.96 -7.73
N THR A 40 -6.46 2.18 -7.54
CA THR A 40 -5.59 3.35 -7.47
C THR A 40 -4.63 3.27 -6.29
N LEU A 41 -5.09 2.76 -5.14
CA LEU A 41 -4.24 2.63 -3.97
C LEU A 41 -3.12 1.59 -4.18
N THR A 42 -3.44 0.43 -4.74
CA THR A 42 -2.46 -0.63 -4.97
C THR A 42 -1.49 -0.31 -6.11
N VAL A 43 -1.97 0.28 -7.21
CA VAL A 43 -1.13 0.75 -8.32
C VAL A 43 -0.18 1.86 -7.85
N SER A 44 -0.68 2.86 -7.11
CA SER A 44 0.21 3.93 -6.62
C SER A 44 1.28 3.44 -5.66
N TYR A 45 1.01 2.39 -4.89
CA TYR A 45 2.03 1.81 -4.02
C TYR A 45 3.01 0.89 -4.74
N ARG A 46 2.53 0.01 -5.63
CA ARG A 46 3.38 -0.99 -6.29
C ARG A 46 4.12 -0.40 -7.49
N ASP A 47 3.41 0.27 -8.38
CA ASP A 47 3.91 0.68 -9.68
C ASP A 47 4.46 2.11 -9.65
N ASP A 48 3.67 3.07 -9.15
CA ASP A 48 4.07 4.48 -9.19
C ASP A 48 5.26 4.78 -8.26
N LEU A 49 5.32 4.12 -7.10
CA LEU A 49 6.50 4.15 -6.25
C LEU A 49 7.60 3.19 -6.69
N GLY A 50 7.33 2.28 -7.64
CA GLY A 50 8.30 1.28 -8.09
C GLY A 50 8.69 0.27 -7.01
N LEU A 51 7.77 -0.07 -6.11
CA LEU A 51 7.99 -1.05 -5.03
C LEU A 51 7.56 -2.47 -5.42
N SER A 52 7.29 -2.74 -6.69
CA SER A 52 7.06 -4.12 -7.15
C SER A 52 8.32 -4.98 -6.96
N ALA A 53 8.12 -6.29 -6.83
CA ALA A 53 9.23 -7.25 -6.72
C ALA A 53 10.20 -7.18 -7.92
N GLU A 54 9.68 -6.87 -9.12
CA GLU A 54 10.48 -6.71 -10.34
C GLU A 54 11.45 -5.52 -10.27
N ASN A 55 11.13 -4.51 -9.45
CA ASN A 55 11.93 -3.31 -9.25
C ASN A 55 12.85 -3.39 -8.02
N GLY A 56 12.96 -4.57 -7.40
CA GLY A 56 13.75 -4.78 -6.18
C GLY A 56 12.99 -4.52 -4.89
N GLY A 57 11.73 -4.08 -4.96
CA GLY A 57 10.84 -3.94 -3.81
C GLY A 57 11.38 -3.02 -2.71
N LEU A 58 10.95 -3.29 -1.48
CA LEU A 58 11.37 -2.53 -0.31
C LEU A 58 12.84 -2.83 0.08
N GLU A 59 13.35 -4.02 -0.24
CA GLU A 59 14.75 -4.40 -0.05
C GLU A 59 15.70 -3.52 -0.87
N GLY A 60 15.36 -3.26 -2.14
CA GLY A 60 16.12 -2.35 -2.99
C GLY A 60 16.19 -0.93 -2.41
N GLU A 61 15.10 -0.45 -1.81
CA GLU A 61 15.09 0.85 -1.13
C GLU A 61 15.97 0.89 0.12
N LEU A 62 16.07 -0.23 0.84
CA LEU A 62 16.98 -0.38 1.97
C LEU A 62 18.44 -0.38 1.52
N GLU A 63 18.78 -1.13 0.47
CA GLU A 63 20.12 -1.20 -0.11
C GLU A 63 20.60 0.16 -0.64
N LEU A 64 19.70 0.92 -1.25
CA LEU A 64 19.96 2.29 -1.72
C LEU A 64 20.04 3.33 -0.58
N GLY A 65 19.69 2.94 0.65
CA GLY A 65 19.63 3.82 1.81
C GLY A 65 18.52 4.88 1.74
N THR A 66 17.48 4.63 0.93
CA THR A 66 16.31 5.51 0.83
C THR A 66 15.40 5.38 2.06
N ILE A 67 15.35 4.17 2.64
CA ILE A 67 14.70 3.89 3.92
C ILE A 67 15.74 3.38 4.93
N SER A 68 15.49 3.61 6.20
CA SER A 68 16.35 3.09 7.26
C SER A 68 16.06 1.62 7.57
N PRO A 69 17.00 0.88 8.19
CA PRO A 69 16.75 -0.49 8.67
C PRO A 69 15.55 -0.57 9.64
N ALA A 70 15.32 0.46 10.44
CA ALA A 70 14.18 0.52 11.36
C ALA A 70 12.85 0.61 10.60
N GLU A 71 12.79 1.44 9.57
CA GLU A 71 11.61 1.56 8.71
C GLU A 71 11.35 0.29 7.91
N PHE A 72 12.41 -0.32 7.35
CA PHE A 72 12.28 -1.61 6.69
C PHE A 72 11.70 -2.65 7.65
N ALA A 73 12.23 -2.75 8.87
CA ALA A 73 11.80 -3.74 9.84
C ALA A 73 10.31 -3.62 10.24
N ILE A 74 9.77 -2.40 10.33
CA ILE A 74 8.36 -2.18 10.68
C ILE A 74 7.42 -2.30 9.46
N THR A 75 7.91 -1.96 8.27
CA THR A 75 7.06 -1.90 7.06
C THR A 75 7.12 -3.16 6.18
N ILE A 76 8.13 -4.03 6.34
CA ILE A 76 8.31 -5.21 5.47
C ILE A 76 7.11 -6.15 5.50
N ARG A 77 6.53 -6.41 6.67
CA ARG A 77 5.35 -7.29 6.77
C ARG A 77 4.15 -6.73 6.01
N PHE A 78 3.92 -5.42 6.12
CA PHE A 78 2.88 -4.75 5.35
C PHE A 78 3.17 -4.85 3.85
N HIS A 79 4.41 -4.60 3.44
CA HIS A 79 4.83 -4.69 2.05
C HIS A 79 4.58 -6.08 1.44
N GLU A 80 5.02 -7.13 2.11
CA GLU A 80 4.79 -8.52 1.69
C GLU A 80 3.29 -8.85 1.56
N LEU A 81 2.48 -8.43 2.52
CA LEU A 81 1.04 -8.64 2.51
C LEU A 81 0.38 -7.90 1.34
N VAL A 82 0.78 -6.65 1.09
CA VAL A 82 0.27 -5.90 -0.06
C VAL A 82 0.63 -6.61 -1.35
N LEU A 83 1.87 -7.07 -1.54
CA LEU A 83 2.28 -7.73 -2.78
C LEU A 83 1.62 -9.10 -2.98
N ALA A 84 1.37 -9.84 -1.90
CA ALA A 84 0.77 -11.17 -1.95
C ALA A 84 -0.77 -11.16 -1.99
N TYR A 85 -1.41 -10.03 -1.72
CA TYR A 85 -2.87 -9.94 -1.72
C TYR A 85 -3.42 -10.14 -3.15
N GLU A 86 -4.31 -11.12 -3.26
CA GLU A 86 -5.11 -11.43 -4.45
C GLU A 86 -6.57 -11.11 -4.14
N GLU A 87 -7.25 -10.45 -5.08
CA GLU A 87 -8.64 -10.06 -4.88
C GLU A 87 -9.57 -11.28 -4.88
N PRO A 88 -10.60 -11.29 -4.02
CA PRO A 88 -11.63 -12.32 -4.06
C PRO A 88 -12.23 -12.48 -5.46
N ASN A 89 -12.23 -13.72 -5.97
CA ASN A 89 -12.67 -14.07 -7.33
C ASN A 89 -11.90 -13.36 -8.47
N GLY A 90 -10.76 -12.73 -8.18
CA GLY A 90 -10.02 -11.91 -9.14
C GLY A 90 -10.76 -10.65 -9.58
N ASP A 91 -11.76 -10.20 -8.82
CA ASP A 91 -12.54 -9.00 -9.15
C ASP A 91 -12.12 -7.80 -8.29
N PHE A 92 -11.20 -7.00 -8.85
CA PHE A 92 -10.72 -5.77 -8.24
C PHE A 92 -11.76 -4.65 -8.17
N LYS A 93 -12.92 -4.80 -8.80
CA LYS A 93 -14.02 -3.81 -8.77
C LYS A 93 -15.05 -4.13 -7.70
N ASP A 94 -15.06 -5.35 -7.18
CA ASP A 94 -15.93 -5.73 -6.07
C ASP A 94 -15.35 -5.24 -4.73
N HIS A 95 -15.39 -3.91 -4.57
CA HIS A 95 -14.87 -3.24 -3.39
C HIS A 95 -15.56 -3.71 -2.11
N ALA A 96 -16.85 -4.09 -2.16
CA ALA A 96 -17.57 -4.58 -0.99
C ALA A 96 -16.99 -5.90 -0.50
N THR A 97 -16.70 -6.83 -1.41
CA THR A 97 -16.07 -8.12 -1.07
C THR A 97 -14.63 -7.93 -0.61
N ILE A 98 -13.84 -7.05 -1.26
CA ILE A 98 -12.48 -6.71 -0.82
C ILE A 98 -12.47 -6.13 0.60
N LEU A 99 -13.35 -5.16 0.89
CA LEU A 99 -13.45 -4.54 2.22
C LEU A 99 -13.88 -5.52 3.32
N ALA A 100 -14.56 -6.61 2.96
CA ALA A 100 -14.98 -7.68 3.87
C ALA A 100 -13.94 -8.81 3.99
N ASP A 101 -12.96 -8.88 3.09
CA ASP A 101 -11.98 -9.97 3.05
C ASP A 101 -11.07 -9.97 4.29
N PRO A 102 -11.00 -11.07 5.07
CA PRO A 102 -10.04 -11.21 6.16
C PRO A 102 -8.57 -10.98 5.78
N HIS A 103 -8.15 -11.33 4.55
CA HIS A 103 -6.79 -11.09 4.09
C HIS A 103 -6.54 -9.60 3.85
N TRP A 104 -7.51 -8.88 3.28
CA TRP A 104 -7.43 -7.42 3.17
C TRP A 104 -7.37 -6.76 4.55
N GLN A 105 -8.17 -7.24 5.50
CA GLN A 105 -8.10 -6.76 6.88
C GLN A 105 -6.73 -6.99 7.53
N GLU A 106 -5.99 -8.03 7.11
CA GLU A 106 -4.61 -8.24 7.55
C GLU A 106 -3.68 -7.17 6.97
N VAL A 107 -3.80 -6.85 5.68
CA VAL A 107 -3.07 -5.73 5.04
C VAL A 107 -3.32 -4.42 5.80
N VAL A 108 -4.57 -4.09 6.08
CA VAL A 108 -4.96 -2.89 6.83
C VAL A 108 -4.32 -2.86 8.22
N ARG A 109 -4.38 -3.96 8.97
CA ARG A 109 -3.76 -4.03 10.30
C ARG A 109 -2.25 -3.89 10.24
N ALA A 110 -1.60 -4.51 9.27
CA ALA A 110 -0.16 -4.39 9.08
C ALA A 110 0.22 -2.94 8.77
N ALA A 111 -0.56 -2.24 7.93
CA ALA A 111 -0.35 -0.82 7.62
C ALA A 111 -0.50 0.08 8.86
N GLN A 112 -1.42 -0.23 9.77
CA GLN A 112 -1.59 0.52 11.02
C GLN A 112 -0.43 0.36 12.01
N MET A 113 0.36 -0.70 11.85
CA MET A 113 1.53 -1.01 12.67
C MET A 113 2.86 -0.57 12.01
N ALA A 114 2.80 -0.16 10.74
CA ALA A 114 3.92 0.22 9.89
C ALA A 114 4.33 1.68 10.07
#